data_AF-A0A1T2CG25-F1
#
_entry.id   AF-A0A1T2CG25-F1
#
_cell.length_a   1.000
_cell.length_b   1.000
_cell.length_c   1.000
_cell.angle_alpha   90.00
_cell.angle_beta   90.00
_cell.angle_gamma   90.00
#
_symmetry.space_group_name_H-M   'P 1'
#
loop_
_entity.id
_entity.type
_entity.pdbx_description
1 polymer ?
#
loop_
_entity_poly.entity_id
_entity_poly.type
_entity_poly.pdbx_seq_one_letter_code
_entity_poly.pdbx_strand_id
1 'polypeptide(L)'
;MLTDQLSRVEVFTLMSVSGVDDSSDPGSGVDFKSRNEDRISVSEVPMLTPAELVALPKGQAFALLEGGHLWKLRMPFPDTRGDQSMPEGLADIANEMERTYITNDQWYRVQEPWWMAVADVSKPSELTEGVDG
;
A
#
# COMPACT_ATOMS: atom_id res chain seq x y z
N MET A 1 -7.19 -11.04 -1.82
CA MET A 1 -6.44 -9.89 -1.29
C MET A 1 -5.11 -9.76 -2.03
N LEU A 2 -4.40 -8.62 -1.97
CA LEU A 2 -3.09 -8.43 -2.65
C LEU A 2 -2.06 -9.49 -2.20
N THR A 3 -2.11 -9.90 -0.93
CA THR A 3 -1.28 -10.96 -0.34
C THR A 3 -1.44 -12.33 -0.99
N ASP A 4 -2.59 -12.61 -1.61
CA ASP A 4 -2.88 -13.93 -2.20
C ASP A 4 -2.39 -14.04 -3.65
N GLN A 5 -1.98 -12.92 -4.26
CA GLN A 5 -1.49 -12.87 -5.64
C GLN A 5 0.03 -13.09 -5.72
N LEU A 6 0.73 -13.03 -4.59
CA LEU A 6 2.18 -13.20 -4.51
C LEU A 6 2.54 -14.67 -4.37
N SER A 7 3.59 -15.10 -5.08
CA SER A 7 4.17 -16.43 -4.87
C SER A 7 4.75 -16.56 -3.46
N ARG A 8 4.77 -17.78 -2.94
CA ARG A 8 5.50 -18.08 -1.69
C ARG A 8 6.99 -18.00 -1.94
N VAL A 9 7.73 -17.78 -0.85
CA VAL A 9 9.20 -17.74 -0.85
C VAL A 9 9.74 -18.82 0.05
N GLU A 10 10.81 -19.47 -0.38
CA GLU A 10 11.53 -20.47 0.41
C GLU A 10 12.48 -19.78 1.38
N VAL A 11 12.40 -20.17 2.65
CA VAL A 11 13.33 -19.74 3.70
C VAL A 11 14.17 -20.93 4.13
N PHE A 12 15.49 -20.77 4.03
CA PHE A 12 16.46 -21.76 4.45
C PHE A 12 16.82 -21.51 5.92
N THR A 13 16.60 -22.51 6.76
CA THR A 13 17.00 -22.50 8.16
C THR A 13 18.13 -23.48 8.36
N LEU A 14 19.29 -22.97 8.81
CA LEU A 14 20.45 -23.80 9.15
C LEU A 14 20.40 -24.16 10.63
N MET A 15 20.41 -25.45 10.93
CA MET A 15 20.43 -26.01 12.28
C MET A 15 21.72 -26.80 12.45
N SER A 16 22.60 -26.37 13.34
CA SER A 16 23.80 -27.13 13.69
C SER A 16 23.45 -28.13 14.80
N VAL A 17 23.79 -29.39 14.59
CA VAL A 17 23.53 -30.49 15.51
C VAL A 17 24.86 -31.15 15.88
N SER A 18 25.27 -30.96 17.13
CA SER A 18 26.39 -31.70 17.72
C SER A 18 25.87 -32.89 18.52
N GLY A 19 26.43 -34.08 18.27
CA GLY A 19 26.19 -35.29 19.04
C GLY A 19 27.50 -35.91 19.53
N VAL A 20 27.43 -36.59 20.67
CA VAL A 20 28.51 -37.42 21.20
C VAL A 20 27.97 -38.83 21.42
N ASP A 21 28.73 -39.82 20.97
CA ASP A 21 28.40 -41.24 21.07
C ASP A 21 29.57 -41.95 21.78
N ASP A 22 29.27 -42.81 22.74
CA ASP A 22 30.24 -43.55 23.55
C ASP A 22 30.39 -44.98 23.00
N SER A 23 31.63 -45.41 22.77
CA SER A 23 31.91 -46.72 22.17
C SER A 23 31.85 -47.81 23.23
N SER A 24 30.82 -48.66 23.18
CA SER A 24 30.69 -49.78 24.12
C SER A 24 31.59 -50.99 23.79
N ASP A 25 32.51 -50.89 22.83
CA ASP A 25 33.42 -51.98 22.44
C ASP A 25 34.81 -51.82 23.10
N PRO A 26 35.13 -52.65 24.12
CA PRO A 26 36.39 -52.57 24.86
C PRO A 26 37.63 -52.95 24.03
N GLY A 27 37.48 -53.50 22.82
CA GLY A 27 38.59 -53.82 21.92
C GLY A 27 38.94 -52.71 20.91
N SER A 28 38.10 -51.68 20.78
CA SER A 28 38.17 -50.72 19.67
C SER A 28 39.21 -49.61 19.85
N GLY A 29 39.69 -49.35 21.08
CA GLY A 29 40.68 -48.31 21.39
C GLY A 29 40.17 -46.87 21.15
N VAL A 30 38.87 -46.68 20.92
CA VAL A 30 38.24 -45.37 20.73
C VAL A 30 37.19 -45.22 21.82
N ASP A 31 37.39 -44.31 22.77
CA ASP A 31 36.48 -44.12 23.91
C ASP A 31 35.25 -43.28 23.52
N PHE A 32 35.42 -42.23 22.70
CA PHE A 32 34.33 -41.31 22.33
C PHE A 32 34.34 -40.97 20.84
N LYS A 33 33.14 -40.85 20.24
CA LYS A 33 32.95 -40.35 18.88
C LYS A 33 32.04 -39.12 18.91
N SER A 34 32.59 -37.94 18.62
CA SER A 34 31.81 -36.73 18.41
C SER A 34 31.44 -36.57 16.94
N ARG A 35 30.19 -36.20 16.65
CA ARG A 35 29.71 -35.82 15.32
C ARG A 35 29.14 -34.41 15.36
N ASN A 36 29.50 -33.60 14.38
CA ASN A 36 28.86 -32.31 14.12
C ASN A 36 28.23 -32.37 12.72
N GLU A 37 26.96 -32.04 12.61
CA GLU A 37 26.17 -32.08 11.39
C GLU A 37 25.42 -30.76 11.24
N ASP A 38 25.52 -30.13 10.08
CA ASP A 38 24.68 -28.98 9.74
C ASP A 38 23.49 -29.46 8.91
N ARG A 39 22.29 -29.27 9.44
CA ARG A 39 21.02 -29.59 8.79
C ARG A 39 20.43 -28.33 8.19
N ILE A 40 20.19 -28.34 6.88
CA ILE A 40 19.47 -27.28 6.18
C ILE A 40 18.02 -27.72 6.03
N SER A 41 17.11 -26.96 6.64
CA SER A 41 15.66 -27.15 6.48
C SER A 41 15.11 -26.06 5.58
N VAL A 42 14.19 -26.43 4.67
CA VAL A 42 13.52 -25.50 3.76
C VAL A 42 12.06 -25.39 4.17
N SER A 43 11.57 -24.16 4.34
CA SER A 43 10.15 -23.89 4.63
C SER A 43 9.62 -22.80 3.70
N GLU A 44 8.46 -23.05 3.08
CA GLU A 44 7.76 -22.04 2.29
C GLU A 44 6.89 -21.14 3.16
N VAL A 45 7.11 -19.84 3.06
CA VAL A 45 6.30 -18.82 3.75
C VAL A 45 5.71 -17.83 2.75
N PRO A 46 4.53 -17.23 3.05
CA PRO A 46 3.99 -16.15 2.22
C PRO A 46 4.99 -14.99 2.12
N MET A 47 5.15 -14.42 0.92
CA MET A 47 6.04 -13.28 0.69
C MET A 47 5.60 -12.03 1.47
N LEU A 48 4.29 -11.83 1.59
CA LEU A 48 3.70 -10.72 2.34
C LEU A 48 2.53 -11.24 3.17
N THR A 49 2.44 -10.79 4.42
CA THR A 49 1.36 -11.15 5.33
C THR A 49 0.36 -10.00 5.50
N PRO A 50 -0.91 -10.29 5.83
CA PRO A 50 -1.89 -9.24 6.13
C PRO A 50 -1.47 -8.34 7.31
N ALA A 51 -0.73 -8.89 8.28
CA ALA A 51 -0.23 -8.12 9.42
C ALA A 51 0.74 -7.00 8.99
N GLU A 52 1.58 -7.27 7.99
CA GLU A 52 2.53 -6.28 7.46
C GLU A 52 1.83 -5.14 6.73
N LEU A 53 0.71 -5.40 6.06
CA LEU A 53 -0.12 -4.37 5.44
C LEU A 53 -0.75 -3.45 6.49
N VAL A 54 -1.23 -4.02 7.60
CA VAL A 54 -1.87 -3.25 8.68
C VAL A 54 -0.84 -2.43 9.47
N ALA A 55 0.39 -2.93 9.60
CA ALA A 55 1.48 -2.23 10.28
C ALA A 55 2.14 -1.13 9.43
N LEU A 56 1.68 -0.88 8.20
CA LEU A 56 2.28 0.12 7.33
C LEU A 56 2.16 1.53 7.92
N PRO A 57 3.26 2.31 7.94
CA PRO A 57 3.20 3.72 8.26
C PRO A 57 2.32 4.47 7.26
N LYS A 58 1.67 5.53 7.73
CA LYS A 58 0.90 6.44 6.87
C LYS A 58 1.76 6.93 5.70
N GLY A 59 1.18 6.95 4.50
CA GLY A 59 1.89 7.31 3.28
C GLY A 59 2.80 6.20 2.74
N GLN A 60 2.71 4.96 3.22
CA GLN A 60 3.36 3.80 2.59
C GLN A 60 2.31 2.83 2.07
N ALA A 61 2.63 2.14 0.97
CA ALA A 61 1.77 1.13 0.37
C ALA A 61 2.58 0.03 -0.32
N PHE A 62 1.97 -1.13 -0.52
CA PHE A 62 2.45 -2.13 -1.46
C PHE A 62 1.61 -2.08 -2.72
N ALA A 63 2.25 -2.19 -3.87
CA ALA A 63 1.58 -2.23 -5.17
C ALA A 63 2.24 -3.29 -6.05
N LEU A 64 1.43 -3.87 -6.93
CA LEU A 64 1.92 -4.71 -8.02
C LEU A 64 2.01 -3.84 -9.28
N LEU A 65 3.22 -3.59 -9.77
CA LEU A 65 3.47 -2.77 -10.95
C LEU A 65 4.10 -3.63 -12.06
N GLU A 66 4.11 -3.11 -13.29
CA GLU A 66 4.87 -3.69 -14.42
C GLU A 66 4.61 -5.18 -14.66
N GLY A 67 3.35 -5.62 -14.51
CA GLY A 67 2.97 -7.02 -14.75
C GLY A 67 3.10 -7.95 -13.54
N GLY A 68 3.05 -7.41 -12.32
CA GLY A 68 2.93 -8.22 -11.10
C GLY A 68 4.14 -8.14 -10.16
N HIS A 69 5.09 -7.26 -10.44
CA HIS A 69 6.24 -7.04 -9.57
C HIS A 69 5.80 -6.30 -8.30
N LEU A 70 6.22 -6.81 -7.14
CA LEU A 70 5.92 -6.20 -5.85
C LEU A 70 6.82 -4.99 -5.60
N TRP A 71 6.20 -3.83 -5.40
CA TRP A 71 6.85 -2.58 -5.04
C TRP A 71 6.36 -2.07 -3.68
N LYS A 72 7.29 -1.53 -2.89
CA LYS A 72 6.98 -0.74 -1.70
C LYS A 72 7.05 0.75 -2.05
N LEU A 73 5.89 1.39 -2.06
CA LEU A 73 5.72 2.78 -2.45
C LEU A 73 5.69 3.69 -1.22
N ARG A 74 6.24 4.89 -1.38
CA ARG A 74 6.09 6.00 -0.44
C ARG A 74 5.35 7.15 -1.13
N MET A 75 4.17 7.46 -0.62
CA MET A 75 3.40 8.63 -0.98
C MET A 75 3.77 9.78 -0.04
N PRO A 76 4.14 10.96 -0.57
CA PRO A 76 4.33 12.14 0.27
C PRO A 76 2.99 12.51 0.92
N PHE A 77 3.06 13.09 2.12
CA PHE A 77 1.87 13.70 2.71
C PHE A 77 1.51 14.95 1.91
N PRO A 78 0.20 15.25 1.77
CA PRO A 78 -0.22 16.51 1.19
C PRO A 78 0.35 17.67 2.02
N ASP A 79 1.00 18.62 1.35
CA ASP A 79 1.47 19.85 1.99
C ASP A 79 0.30 20.84 2.10
N THR A 80 0.25 21.56 3.21
CA THR A 80 -0.71 22.64 3.47
C THR A 80 -0.47 23.90 2.62
N ARG A 81 0.68 24.01 1.95
CA ARG A 81 1.08 25.19 1.17
C ARG A 81 0.30 25.41 -0.14
N GLY A 82 -0.66 24.53 -0.44
CA GLY A 82 -1.39 24.57 -1.70
C GLY A 82 -0.53 24.00 -2.83
N ASP A 83 -1.08 23.03 -3.55
CA ASP A 83 -0.43 22.49 -4.74
C ASP A 83 -0.61 23.48 -5.89
N GLN A 84 0.48 23.93 -6.52
CA GLN A 84 0.43 24.86 -7.67
C GLN A 84 -0.30 24.26 -8.88
N SER A 85 -0.39 22.93 -8.96
CA SER A 85 -1.15 22.23 -10.00
C SER A 85 -2.64 22.09 -9.67
N MET A 86 -3.06 22.46 -8.45
CA MET A 86 -4.46 22.44 -8.04
C MET A 86 -5.14 23.74 -8.47
N PRO A 87 -6.23 23.69 -9.26
CA PRO A 87 -6.94 24.88 -9.71
C PRO A 87 -7.62 25.62 -8.55
N GLU A 88 -7.59 26.96 -8.58
CA GLU A 88 -8.11 27.82 -7.51
C GLU A 88 -9.60 27.60 -7.24
N GLY A 89 -10.40 27.29 -8.27
CA GLY A 89 -11.84 27.05 -8.15
C GLY A 89 -12.26 25.62 -7.75
N LEU A 90 -11.32 24.75 -7.36
CA LEU A 90 -11.66 23.36 -6.99
C LEU A 90 -12.62 23.30 -5.79
N ALA A 91 -12.48 24.21 -4.84
CA ALA A 91 -13.37 24.31 -3.69
C ALA A 91 -14.79 24.69 -4.11
N ASP A 92 -14.94 25.61 -5.06
CA ASP A 92 -16.24 26.03 -5.58
C ASP A 92 -16.94 24.88 -6.33
N ILE A 93 -16.18 24.12 -7.11
CA ILE A 93 -16.68 22.91 -7.78
C ILE A 93 -17.17 21.89 -6.74
N ALA A 94 -16.40 21.66 -5.68
CA ALA A 94 -16.79 20.71 -4.62
C ALA A 94 -18.05 21.16 -3.88
N ASN A 95 -18.16 22.46 -3.55
CA ASN A 95 -19.35 23.03 -2.92
C ASN A 95 -20.59 22.87 -3.80
N GLU A 96 -20.46 23.08 -5.12
CA GLU A 96 -21.58 22.92 -6.04
C GLU A 96 -21.96 21.45 -6.23
N MET A 97 -20.97 20.55 -6.27
CA MET A 97 -21.20 19.11 -6.25
C MET A 97 -21.95 18.67 -4.98
N GLU A 98 -21.61 19.21 -3.82
CA GLU A 98 -22.29 18.92 -2.55
C GLU A 98 -23.73 19.43 -2.55
N ARG A 99 -23.96 20.67 -3.02
CA ARG A 99 -25.32 21.25 -3.11
C ARG A 99 -26.22 20.48 -4.06
N THR A 100 -25.64 19.96 -5.14
CA THR A 100 -26.34 19.17 -6.16
C THR A 100 -26.26 17.67 -5.88
N TYR A 101 -25.66 17.26 -4.76
CA TYR A 101 -25.47 15.86 -4.43
C TYR A 101 -26.83 15.21 -4.12
N ILE A 102 -27.31 14.39 -5.06
CA ILE A 102 -28.52 13.61 -4.90
C ILE A 102 -28.10 12.15 -4.71
N THR A 103 -28.38 11.60 -3.53
CA THR A 103 -28.23 10.17 -3.26
C THR A 103 -29.10 9.39 -4.26
N ASN A 104 -28.57 8.26 -4.73
CA ASN A 104 -29.02 7.53 -5.93
C ASN A 104 -30.46 6.94 -5.88
N ASP A 105 -31.31 7.36 -4.94
CA ASP A 105 -32.68 6.91 -4.81
C ASP A 105 -33.64 7.50 -5.86
N GLN A 106 -33.28 8.61 -6.52
CA GLN A 106 -34.16 9.33 -7.47
C GLN A 106 -33.44 9.86 -8.73
N TRP A 107 -32.45 9.13 -9.24
CA TRP A 107 -31.63 9.49 -10.42
C TRP A 107 -32.42 9.84 -11.70
N TYR A 108 -33.69 9.43 -11.80
CA TYR A 108 -34.58 9.69 -12.93
C TYR A 108 -35.34 11.03 -12.85
N ARG A 109 -35.20 11.82 -11.78
CA ARG A 109 -35.87 13.12 -11.61
C ARG A 109 -34.98 14.33 -11.92
N VAL A 110 -33.73 14.13 -12.29
CA VAL A 110 -32.77 15.23 -12.53
C VAL A 110 -33.11 15.91 -13.86
N GLN A 111 -33.62 17.14 -13.81
CA GLN A 111 -33.91 17.94 -15.02
C GLN A 111 -32.67 18.65 -15.58
N GLU A 112 -31.65 18.91 -14.76
CA GLU A 112 -30.37 19.48 -15.20
C GLU A 112 -29.18 18.76 -14.54
N PRO A 113 -28.27 18.16 -15.32
CA PRO A 113 -27.11 17.46 -14.77
C PRO A 113 -26.04 18.43 -14.25
N TRP A 114 -25.36 18.04 -13.18
CA TRP A 114 -24.39 18.87 -12.43
C TRP A 114 -23.27 19.49 -13.28
N TRP A 115 -22.85 18.86 -14.39
CA TRP A 115 -21.81 19.41 -15.27
C TRP A 115 -22.25 20.63 -16.09
N MET A 116 -23.55 20.90 -16.21
CA MET A 116 -24.06 22.10 -16.90
C MET A 116 -23.96 23.37 -16.03
N ALA A 117 -24.01 23.24 -14.70
CA ALA A 117 -23.88 24.36 -13.77
C ALA A 117 -22.42 24.86 -13.64
N VAL A 118 -21.44 23.98 -13.85
CA VAL A 118 -19.99 24.29 -13.70
C VAL A 118 -19.45 25.21 -14.80
N ALA A 119 -20.13 25.30 -15.96
CA ALA A 119 -19.64 26.09 -17.10
C ALA A 119 -19.51 27.60 -16.82
N ASP A 120 -20.30 28.14 -15.88
CA ASP A 120 -20.31 29.58 -15.58
C ASP A 120 -19.20 30.02 -14.60
N VAL A 121 -18.53 29.08 -13.92
CA VAL A 121 -17.46 29.37 -12.94
C VAL A 121 -16.14 29.80 -13.62
N SER A 122 -16.02 29.59 -14.94
CA SER A 122 -14.79 29.89 -15.70
C SER A 122 -14.61 31.36 -16.10
N LYS A 123 -15.57 32.24 -15.80
CA LYS A 123 -15.48 33.67 -16.16
C LYS A 123 -14.86 34.46 -15.00
N PRO A 124 -13.73 35.15 -15.19
CA PRO A 124 -13.21 36.05 -14.17
C PRO A 124 -14.22 37.19 -13.96
N SER A 125 -14.60 37.43 -12.70
CA SER A 125 -15.50 38.52 -12.32
C SER A 125 -14.85 39.86 -12.67
N GLU A 126 -15.40 40.55 -13.68
CA GLU A 126 -15.07 41.95 -13.94
C GLU A 126 -15.59 42.81 -12.77
N LEU A 127 -14.66 43.33 -11.96
CA LEU A 127 -14.92 44.39 -10.99
C LEU A 127 -15.30 45.66 -11.74
N THR A 128 -16.57 46.03 -11.72
CA THR A 128 -17.03 47.34 -12.17
C THR A 128 -16.79 48.38 -11.06
N GLU A 129 -15.71 49.15 -11.17
CA GLU A 129 -15.54 50.38 -10.39
C GLU A 129 -16.61 51.39 -10.84
N GLY A 130 -17.60 51.61 -9.95
CA GLY A 130 -18.57 52.68 -10.08
C GLY A 130 -17.90 54.04 -9.88
N VAL A 131 -17.96 54.87 -10.92
CA VAL A 131 -17.67 56.30 -10.89
C VAL A 131 -18.80 57.00 -10.14
N ASP A 132 -18.50 57.57 -8.96
CA ASP A 132 -19.32 58.62 -8.34
C ASP A 132 -18.64 59.98 -8.57
N GLY A 133 -19.44 60.96 -8.99
CA GLY A 133 -19.01 62.29 -9.45
C GLY A 133 -18.89 63.37 -8.39
#